data_AF-A0A7X2TWW2-F1
#
_entry.id   AF-A0A7X2TWW2-F1
#
_cell.length_a   1.000
_cell.length_b   1.000
_cell.length_c   1.000
_cell.angle_alpha   90.00
_cell.angle_beta   90.00
_cell.angle_gamma   90.00
#
_symmetry.space_group_name_H-M   'P 1'
#
loop_
_entity.id
_entity.type
_entity.pdbx_description
1 polymer ?
#
loop_
_entity_poly.entity_id
_entity_poly.type
_entity_poly.pdbx_seq_one_letter_code
_entity_poly.pdbx_strand_id
1 'polypeptide(L)' 'MTKVDVPVSQRAVHYLHEEFSLANEVVNDSDLYKADYIGSGTFLIKKPKRSAKKRRQSKLKGLKRGMRK' A
#
# COMPACT_ATOMS: atom_id res chain seq x y z
N MET A 1 -22.54 -10.08 -18.64
CA MET A 1 -22.27 -8.81 -17.93
C MET A 1 -22.74 -7.70 -18.84
N THR A 2 -23.89 -7.09 -18.55
CA THR A 2 -24.53 -6.07 -19.39
C THR A 2 -23.78 -4.75 -19.29
N LYS A 3 -23.28 -4.23 -20.42
CA LYS A 3 -22.83 -2.84 -20.46
C LYS A 3 -24.07 -1.97 -20.30
N VAL A 4 -24.15 -1.23 -19.21
CA VAL A 4 -25.23 -0.27 -18.96
C VAL A 4 -25.01 0.88 -19.95
N ASP A 5 -25.95 1.09 -20.86
CA ASP A 5 -25.91 2.20 -21.81
C ASP A 5 -26.25 3.51 -21.10
N VAL A 6 -25.21 4.20 -20.61
CA VAL A 6 -25.33 5.48 -19.91
C VAL A 6 -25.48 6.63 -20.93
N PRO A 7 -26.40 7.59 -20.72
CA PRO A 7 -26.59 8.73 -21.64
C PRO A 7 -25.28 9.51 -21.88
N VAL A 8 -25.10 9.99 -23.12
CA VAL A 8 -23.86 10.64 -23.62
C VAL A 8 -23.38 11.79 -22.72
N SER A 9 -24.31 12.51 -22.07
CA SER A 9 -24.03 13.61 -21.15
C SER A 9 -23.25 13.21 -19.89
N GLN A 10 -23.35 11.96 -19.47
CA GLN A 10 -22.68 11.44 -18.27
C GLN A 10 -21.43 10.61 -18.59
N ARG A 11 -21.16 10.39 -19.89
CA ARG A 11 -20.07 9.53 -20.38
C ARG A 11 -18.69 10.07 -20.02
N ALA A 12 -18.50 11.39 -20.08
CA ALA A 12 -17.24 12.04 -19.68
C ALA A 12 -16.95 11.89 -18.18
N VAL A 13 -17.97 11.99 -17.34
CA VAL A 13 -17.84 11.81 -15.88
C VAL A 13 -17.50 10.36 -15.53
N HIS A 14 -18.12 9.40 -16.24
CA HIS A 14 -17.81 7.98 -16.07
C HIS A 14 -16.35 7.65 -16.40
N TYR A 15 -15.84 8.15 -17.54
CA TYR A 15 -14.44 7.93 -17.92
C TYR A 15 -13.46 8.54 -16.92
N LEU A 16 -13.71 9.76 -16.44
CA LEU A 16 -12.86 10.38 -15.41
C LEU A 16 -12.88 9.61 -14.08
N HIS A 17 -14.04 9.06 -13.71
CA HIS A 17 -14.17 8.25 -12.50
C HIS A 17 -13.40 6.92 -12.61
N GLU A 18 -13.48 6.24 -13.77
CA GLU A 18 -12.72 5.00 -14.03
C GLU A 18 -11.20 5.24 -13.98
N GLU A 19 -10.70 6.30 -14.61
CA GLU A 19 -9.27 6.66 -14.61
C GLU A 19 -8.77 7.01 -13.20
N PHE A 20 -9.57 7.75 -12.42
CA PHE A 20 -9.23 8.10 -11.04
C PHE A 20 -9.22 6.87 -10.13
N SER A 21 -10.16 5.94 -10.32
CA SER A 21 -10.22 4.69 -9.55
C SER A 21 -9.02 3.79 -9.86
N LEU A 22 -8.60 3.69 -11.12
CA LEU A 22 -7.42 2.92 -11.51
C LEU A 22 -6.14 3.51 -10.90
N ALA A 23 -6.02 4.84 -10.87
CA ALA A 23 -4.85 5.53 -10.31
C ALA A 23 -4.70 5.30 -8.79
N ASN A 24 -5.80 5.19 -8.05
CA ASN A 24 -5.77 4.91 -6.61
C ASN A 24 -5.39 3.45 -6.30
N GLU A 25 -5.67 2.49 -7.19
CA GLU A 25 -5.22 1.11 -7.02
C GLU A 25 -3.68 0.96 -7.15
N VAL A 26 -3.02 1.89 -7.86
CA VAL A 26 -1.56 1.87 -8.08
C VAL A 26 -0.77 2.33 -6.84
N VAL A 27 -1.44 2.75 -5.76
CA VAL A 27 -0.79 2.90 -4.46
C VAL A 27 -0.38 1.52 -3.98
N ASN A 28 0.83 1.11 -4.35
CA ASN A 28 1.38 -0.20 -4.09
C ASN A 28 1.10 -0.62 -2.65
N ASP A 29 0.50 -1.79 -2.50
CA ASP A 29 0.24 -2.46 -1.23
C ASP A 29 1.45 -2.56 -0.28
N SER A 30 2.66 -2.32 -0.79
CA SER A 30 3.90 -2.26 -0.03
C SER A 30 4.08 -1.01 0.84
N ASP A 31 3.24 0.01 0.65
CA ASP A 31 3.45 1.35 1.19
C ASP A 31 2.45 1.73 2.29
N LEU A 32 1.40 0.93 2.48
CA LEU A 32 0.40 1.10 3.54
C LEU A 32 0.53 0.05 4.66
N TYR A 33 -0.01 0.39 5.82
CA TYR A 33 -0.23 -0.57 6.90
C TYR A 33 -1.44 -1.45 6.58
N LYS A 34 -1.30 -2.76 6.79
CA LYS A 34 -2.40 -3.73 6.69
C LYS A 34 -2.36 -4.70 7.88
N ALA A 35 -3.50 -5.29 8.20
CA ALA A 35 -3.60 -6.29 9.24
C ALA A 35 -4.59 -7.39 8.85
N ASP A 36 -4.13 -8.63 8.86
CA ASP A 36 -4.97 -9.81 8.59
C ASP A 36 -5.25 -10.53 9.91
N TYR A 37 -6.52 -10.77 10.24
CA TYR A 37 -6.91 -11.51 11.44
C TYR A 37 -6.86 -13.01 11.17
N ILE A 38 -6.11 -13.76 11.98
CA ILE A 38 -5.92 -15.20 11.80
C ILE A 38 -6.73 -16.07 12.78
N GLY A 39 -7.40 -15.45 13.76
CA GLY A 39 -8.09 -16.14 14.85
C GLY A 39 -7.44 -15.93 16.23
N SER A 40 -8.15 -16.34 17.29
CA SER A 40 -7.69 -16.30 18.70
C SER A 40 -7.08 -14.96 19.15
N GLY A 41 -7.60 -13.82 18.67
CA GLY A 41 -7.06 -12.50 18.98
C GLY A 41 -5.70 -12.19 18.34
N THR A 42 -5.25 -12.98 17.36
CA THR A 42 -3.94 -12.82 16.70
C THR A 42 -4.08 -12.13 15.35
N PHE A 43 -3.18 -11.17 15.07
CA PHE A 43 -3.15 -10.38 13.85
C PHE A 43 -1.79 -10.45 13.16
N LEU A 44 -1.77 -10.61 11.84
CA LEU A 44 -0.60 -10.45 11.00
C LEU A 44 -0.52 -9.01 10.51
N ILE A 45 0.30 -8.20 11.16
CA ILE A 45 0.47 -6.78 10.82
C ILE A 45 1.54 -6.64 9.73
N LYS A 46 1.12 -6.33 8.51
CA LYS A 46 2.01 -6.00 7.40
C LYS A 46 2.32 -4.51 7.43
N LYS A 47 3.60 -4.18 7.62
CA LYS A 47 4.10 -2.81 7.66
C LYS A 47 4.79 -2.46 6.34
N PRO A 48 4.76 -1.18 5.94
CA PRO A 48 5.40 -0.77 4.71
C PRO A 48 6.92 -0.94 4.75
N LYS A 49 7.50 -1.15 3.56
CA LYS A 49 8.93 -1.39 3.44
C LYS A 49 9.71 -0.11 3.76
N ARG A 50 10.72 -0.21 4.64
CA ARG A 50 11.58 0.94 4.94
C ARG A 50 12.33 1.44 3.70
N SER A 51 12.39 2.76 3.55
CA SER A 51 13.18 3.44 2.53
C SER A 51 14.68 3.06 2.62
N ALA A 52 15.39 3.17 1.49
CA ALA A 52 16.80 2.81 1.38
C ALA A 52 17.67 3.55 2.40
N LYS A 53 17.43 4.86 2.60
CA LYS A 53 18.15 5.71 3.57
C LYS A 53 18.02 5.17 5.00
N LYS A 54 16.80 4.82 5.43
CA LYS A 54 16.55 4.29 6.78
C LYS A 54 17.14 2.89 6.96
N ARG A 55 17.08 2.05 5.91
CA ARG A 55 17.71 0.73 5.90
C ARG A 55 19.23 0.82 6.09
N ARG A 56 19.88 1.77 5.39
CA ARG A 56 21.32 2.06 5.54
C ARG A 56 21.66 2.50 6.96
N GLN A 57 20.91 3.47 7.51
CA GLN A 57 21.13 3.93 8.89
C GLN A 57 21.01 2.80 9.92
N SER A 58 20.05 1.89 9.76
CA SER A 58 19.92 0.73 10.65
C SER A 58 21.14 -0.18 10.60
N LYS A 59 21.69 -0.45 9.41
CA LYS A 59 22.92 -1.23 9.25
C LYS A 59 24.13 -0.53 9.89
N LEU A 60 24.23 0.79 9.70
CA LEU A 60 25.32 1.62 10.26
C LEU A 60 25.23 1.86 11.77
N LYS A 61 24.06 1.68 12.40
CA LYS A 61 23.91 1.79 13.86
C LYS A 61 24.05 0.47 14.59
N GLY A 62 24.09 -0.66 13.87
CA GLY A 62 24.09 -2.01 14.42
C GLY A 62 25.18 -2.90 13.84
N LEU A 63 26.40 -2.37 13.64
CA LEU A 63 27.47 -3.09 12.93
C LEU A 63 27.83 -4.43 13.59
N LYS A 64 27.79 -4.54 14.93
CA LYS A 64 27.97 -5.79 15.70
C LYS A 64 27.26 -5.72 17.05
N ARG A 65 26.64 -6.83 17.49
CA ARG A 65 26.16 -6.99 18.89
C ARG A 65 27.36 -6.85 19.84
N GLY A 66 27.21 -6.08 20.92
CA GLY A 66 28.27 -5.86 21.92
C GLY A 66 29.16 -4.63 21.70
N MET A 67 29.00 -3.87 20.60
CA MET A 67 29.75 -2.61 20.39
C MET A 67 29.18 -1.39 21.12
N ARG A 68 27.98 -1.50 21.68
CA ARG A 68 27.40 -0.45 22.53
C ARG A 68 27.96 -0.70 23.94
N LYS A 69 29.02 0.03 24.29
CA LYS A 69 29.43 0.20 25.68
C LYS A 69 28.38 0.98 26.44
#